data_AF-A0A7L7S430-F1
#
_entry.id   AF-A0A7L7S430-F1
#
_cell.length_a   1.000
_cell.length_b   1.000
_cell.length_c   1.000
_cell.angle_alpha   90.00
_cell.angle_beta   90.00
_cell.angle_gamma   90.00
#
_symmetry.space_group_name_H-M   'P 1'
#
loop_
_entity.id
_entity.type
_entity.pdbx_description
1 polymer ?
#
loop_
_entity_poly.entity_id
_entity_poly.type
_entity_poly.pdbx_seq_one_letter_code
_entity_poly.pdbx_strand_id
1 'polypeptide(L)'
;GTSQADCAILVVASGVGEFEAGISKEGQTREHALLAFTLGVKQMIVAINKMDDSSVMYGQARYEEIKAEVTTYLKKVGYKPAKIPFVPISGWEGDNMIDRSANMPWYKGPFLLEALDNLNAPKRPSDKPLRLPLQEVYKIG
;
A
#
# COMPACT_ATOMS: atom_id res chain seq x y z
N GLY A 1 5.78 3.44 -14.60
CA GLY A 1 4.96 3.88 -13.46
C GLY A 1 5.81 4.01 -12.21
N THR A 2 6.13 2.90 -11.54
CA THR A 2 6.83 2.88 -10.24
C THR A 2 8.19 3.59 -10.21
N SER A 3 8.91 3.66 -11.33
CA SER A 3 10.19 4.39 -11.46
C SER A 3 10.07 5.92 -11.38
N GLN A 4 8.85 6.46 -11.48
CA GLN A 4 8.55 7.89 -11.31
C GLN A 4 7.79 8.18 -10.01
N ALA A 5 7.51 7.14 -9.21
CA ALA A 5 6.69 7.26 -8.02
C ALA A 5 7.55 7.63 -6.80
N ASP A 6 7.10 8.63 -6.05
CA ASP A 6 7.72 9.05 -4.78
C ASP A 6 7.18 8.26 -3.58
N CYS A 7 5.98 7.71 -3.72
CA CYS A 7 5.31 6.85 -2.75
C CYS A 7 4.55 5.72 -3.47
N ALA A 8 4.27 4.63 -2.75
CA ALA A 8 3.47 3.52 -3.26
C ALA A 8 2.35 3.16 -2.29
N ILE A 9 1.21 2.75 -2.85
CA ILE A 9 0.14 2.09 -2.09
C ILE A 9 0.21 0.61 -2.45
N LEU A 10 0.50 -0.24 -1.45
CA LEU A 10 0.45 -1.68 -1.58
C LEU A 10 -0.93 -2.17 -1.16
N VAL A 11 -1.74 -2.59 -2.14
CA VAL A 11 -3.08 -3.14 -1.87
C VAL A 11 -2.95 -4.64 -1.61
N VAL A 12 -3.50 -5.09 -0.47
CA VAL A 12 -3.48 -6.48 -0.01
C VAL A 12 -4.92 -6.93 0.23
N ALA A 13 -5.37 -7.99 -0.43
CA ALA A 13 -6.71 -8.53 -0.18
C ALA A 13 -6.78 -9.23 1.20
N SER A 14 -7.87 -9.02 1.95
CA SER A 14 -8.11 -9.67 3.23
C SER A 14 -8.86 -10.99 3.17
N GLY A 15 -9.49 -11.29 2.03
CA GLY A 15 -10.26 -12.51 1.82
C GLY A 15 -9.44 -13.77 2.13
N VAL A 16 -10.10 -14.77 2.72
CA VAL A 16 -9.46 -16.06 3.03
C VAL A 16 -9.11 -16.77 1.72
N GLY A 17 -7.86 -17.18 1.57
CA GLY A 17 -7.30 -17.76 0.34
C GLY A 17 -6.67 -16.73 -0.60
N GLU A 18 -7.26 -15.53 -0.72
CA GLU A 18 -6.69 -14.47 -1.56
C GLU A 18 -5.42 -13.87 -0.95
N PHE A 19 -5.43 -13.62 0.37
CA PHE A 19 -4.27 -13.13 1.09
C PHE A 19 -3.09 -14.11 1.00
N GLU A 20 -3.36 -15.39 1.26
CA GLU A 20 -2.39 -16.47 1.27
C GLU A 20 -1.77 -16.68 -0.12
N ALA A 21 -2.60 -16.59 -1.18
CA ALA A 21 -2.12 -16.61 -2.56
C ALA A 21 -1.22 -15.41 -2.87
N GLY A 22 -1.61 -14.20 -2.44
CA GLY A 22 -0.87 -12.96 -2.67
C GLY A 22 0.48 -12.91 -1.94
N ILE A 23 0.56 -13.47 -0.74
CA ILE A 23 1.80 -13.58 0.05
C ILE A 23 2.55 -14.89 -0.19
N SER A 24 2.11 -15.74 -1.12
CA SER A 24 2.83 -16.99 -1.46
C SER A 24 4.19 -16.70 -2.12
N LYS A 25 5.03 -17.73 -2.32
CA LYS A 25 6.34 -17.56 -3.00
C LYS A 25 6.22 -17.03 -4.42
N GLU A 26 5.12 -17.36 -5.10
CA GLU A 26 4.79 -16.91 -6.46
C GLU A 26 3.78 -15.74 -6.45
N GLY A 27 3.49 -15.21 -5.24
CA GLY A 27 2.48 -14.18 -5.03
C GLY A 27 2.94 -12.80 -5.51
N GLN A 28 2.06 -12.12 -6.23
CA GLN A 28 2.34 -10.81 -6.84
C GLN A 28 2.57 -9.69 -5.79
N THR A 29 1.95 -9.78 -4.61
CA THR A 29 2.13 -8.80 -3.53
C THR A 29 3.59 -8.72 -3.09
N ARG A 30 4.28 -9.86 -3.10
CA ARG A 30 5.71 -9.94 -2.79
C ARG A 30 6.55 -9.26 -3.86
N GLU A 31 6.32 -9.64 -5.11
CA GLU A 31 7.05 -9.10 -6.26
C GLU A 31 6.90 -7.58 -6.35
N HIS A 32 5.68 -7.05 -6.21
CA HIS A 32 5.41 -5.62 -6.26
C HIS A 32 6.11 -4.83 -5.16
N ALA A 33 6.12 -5.33 -3.92
CA ALA A 33 6.80 -4.65 -2.82
C ALA A 33 8.32 -4.63 -3.01
N LEU A 34 8.89 -5.73 -3.52
CA LEU A 34 10.31 -5.81 -3.87
C LEU A 34 10.66 -4.84 -4.99
N LEU A 35 9.89 -4.83 -6.08
CA LEU A 35 10.08 -3.92 -7.21
C LEU A 35 9.96 -2.45 -6.81
N ALA A 36 9.01 -2.11 -5.95
CA ALA A 36 8.90 -0.75 -5.43
C ALA A 36 10.16 -0.33 -4.65
N PHE A 37 10.73 -1.24 -3.86
CA PHE A 37 11.93 -0.96 -3.08
C PHE A 37 13.16 -0.79 -3.98
N THR A 38 13.34 -1.67 -4.97
CA THR A 38 14.48 -1.61 -5.90
C THR A 38 14.44 -0.36 -6.79
N LEU A 39 13.23 0.14 -7.11
CA LEU A 39 13.03 1.38 -7.85
C LEU A 39 13.17 2.65 -6.99
N GLY A 40 13.47 2.51 -5.71
CA GLY A 40 13.79 3.62 -4.82
C GLY A 40 12.58 4.25 -4.11
N VAL A 41 11.41 3.62 -4.18
CA VAL A 41 10.23 4.06 -3.44
C VAL A 41 10.43 3.71 -1.96
N LYS A 42 10.73 4.73 -1.15
CA LYS A 42 11.01 4.54 0.29
C LYS A 42 9.77 4.71 1.17
N GLN A 43 8.72 5.33 0.64
CA GLN A 43 7.47 5.60 1.34
C GLN A 43 6.38 4.71 0.80
N MET A 44 5.75 3.95 1.68
CA MET A 44 4.71 2.99 1.32
C MET A 44 3.57 3.06 2.32
N ILE A 45 2.35 2.93 1.81
CA ILE A 45 1.13 2.73 2.59
C ILE A 45 0.61 1.33 2.25
N VAL A 46 0.23 0.55 3.25
CA VAL A 46 -0.41 -0.76 3.03
C VAL A 46 -1.91 -0.61 3.21
N ALA A 47 -2.67 -0.85 2.14
CA ALA A 47 -4.12 -0.85 2.15
C ALA A 47 -4.64 -2.29 2.18
N ILE A 48 -5.22 -2.71 3.29
CA ILE A 48 -5.82 -4.04 3.44
C ILE A 48 -7.26 -3.94 2.95
N ASN A 49 -7.51 -4.42 1.74
CA ASN A 49 -8.75 -4.26 0.99
C ASN A 49 -9.67 -5.49 1.10
N LYS A 50 -10.97 -5.30 0.81
CA LYS A 50 -12.04 -6.29 0.93
C LYS A 50 -12.38 -6.66 2.39
N MET A 51 -12.31 -5.69 3.30
CA MET A 51 -12.72 -5.92 4.69
C MET A 51 -14.23 -6.21 4.82
N ASP A 52 -15.02 -5.82 3.83
CA ASP A 52 -16.45 -6.10 3.67
C ASP A 52 -16.77 -7.56 3.29
N ASP A 53 -15.76 -8.34 2.87
CA ASP A 53 -15.96 -9.72 2.43
C ASP A 53 -16.62 -10.57 3.52
N SER A 54 -17.55 -11.43 3.13
CA SER A 54 -18.28 -12.32 4.06
C SER A 54 -17.39 -13.24 4.91
N SER A 55 -16.16 -13.53 4.47
CA SER A 55 -15.18 -14.29 5.23
C SER A 55 -14.43 -13.48 6.29
N VAL A 56 -14.44 -12.14 6.17
CA VAL A 56 -13.70 -11.20 7.04
C VAL A 56 -14.65 -10.43 7.95
N MET A 57 -15.78 -9.96 7.41
CA MET A 57 -16.84 -9.20 8.10
C MET A 57 -16.29 -8.07 8.98
N TYR A 58 -15.37 -7.26 8.45
CA TYR A 58 -14.68 -6.18 9.16
C TYR A 58 -13.92 -6.62 10.42
N GLY A 59 -13.53 -7.91 10.48
CA GLY A 59 -12.93 -8.54 11.64
C GLY A 59 -11.51 -8.03 11.95
N GLN A 60 -11.32 -7.54 13.18
CA GLN A 60 -10.01 -7.07 13.66
C GLN A 60 -8.95 -8.18 13.66
N ALA A 61 -9.32 -9.41 14.01
CA ALA A 61 -8.38 -10.54 14.09
C ALA A 61 -7.68 -10.81 12.76
N ARG A 62 -8.45 -10.80 11.65
CA ARG A 62 -7.91 -11.00 10.30
C ARG A 62 -6.99 -9.84 9.89
N TYR A 63 -7.36 -8.61 10.22
CA TYR A 63 -6.49 -7.45 9.99
C TYR A 63 -5.15 -7.57 10.74
N GLU A 64 -5.17 -8.00 12.01
CA GLU A 64 -3.96 -8.15 12.82
C GLU A 64 -3.04 -9.26 12.30
N GLU A 65 -3.61 -10.39 11.87
CA GLU A 65 -2.89 -11.49 11.20
C GLU A 65 -2.17 -10.99 9.94
N ILE A 66 -2.91 -10.37 9.02
CA ILE A 66 -2.38 -9.83 7.76
C ILE A 66 -1.29 -8.79 8.06
N LYS A 67 -1.55 -7.88 9.00
CA LYS A 67 -0.59 -6.85 9.40
C LYS A 67 0.72 -7.47 9.90
N ALA A 68 0.67 -8.52 10.72
CA ALA A 68 1.85 -9.18 11.26
C ALA A 68 2.69 -9.86 10.16
N GLU A 69 2.03 -10.58 9.26
CA GLU A 69 2.69 -11.26 8.14
C GLU A 69 3.31 -10.28 7.15
N VAL A 70 2.54 -9.28 6.71
CA VAL A 70 3.02 -8.26 5.77
C VAL A 70 4.14 -7.43 6.40
N THR A 71 4.05 -7.12 7.70
CA THR A 71 5.14 -6.46 8.44
C THR A 71 6.44 -7.26 8.40
N THR A 72 6.35 -8.58 8.63
CA THR A 72 7.50 -9.48 8.58
C THR A 72 8.11 -9.52 7.17
N TYR A 73 7.25 -9.54 6.15
CA TYR A 73 7.68 -9.54 4.76
C TYR A 73 8.35 -8.22 4.35
N LEU A 74 7.73 -7.08 4.63
CA LEU A 74 8.28 -5.76 4.32
C LEU A 74 9.63 -5.52 5.02
N LYS A 75 9.79 -6.03 6.25
CA LYS A 75 11.07 -5.99 6.97
C LYS A 75 12.15 -6.80 6.25
N LYS A 76 11.83 -7.95 5.64
CA LYS A 76 12.77 -8.75 4.84
C LYS A 76 13.17 -8.05 3.54
N VAL A 77 12.24 -7.32 2.92
CA VAL A 77 12.53 -6.53 1.70
C VAL A 77 13.47 -5.36 1.99
N GLY A 78 13.42 -4.80 3.20
CA GLY A 78 14.27 -3.69 3.63
C GLY A 78 13.52 -2.40 4.01
N TYR A 79 12.18 -2.44 3.98
CA TYR A 79 11.36 -1.35 4.50
C TYR A 79 11.43 -1.26 6.02
N LYS A 80 11.04 -0.09 6.55
CA LYS A 80 10.90 0.15 7.99
C LYS A 80 9.42 0.09 8.38
N PRO A 81 8.90 -1.04 8.92
CA PRO A 81 7.47 -1.20 9.15
C PRO A 81 6.87 -0.17 10.10
N ALA A 82 7.66 0.35 11.05
CA ALA A 82 7.23 1.39 11.98
C ALA A 82 6.83 2.72 11.30
N LYS A 83 7.25 2.94 10.04
CA LYS A 83 6.91 4.12 9.25
C LYS A 83 5.83 3.86 8.21
N ILE A 84 5.34 2.62 8.11
CA ILE A 84 4.38 2.22 7.10
C ILE A 84 3.00 2.16 7.77
N PRO A 85 2.06 3.05 7.40
CA PRO A 85 0.70 2.93 7.87
C PRO A 85 0.01 1.73 7.22
N PHE A 86 -0.73 0.99 8.04
CA PHE A 86 -1.63 -0.07 7.61
C PHE A 86 -3.05 0.44 7.76
N VAL A 87 -3.80 0.47 6.67
CA VAL A 87 -5.16 1.01 6.61
C VAL A 87 -6.10 -0.11 6.13
N PRO A 88 -7.05 -0.58 6.97
CA PRO A 88 -8.09 -1.49 6.52
C PRO A 88 -9.13 -0.68 5.73
N ILE A 89 -9.41 -1.09 4.49
CA ILE A 89 -10.34 -0.42 3.59
C ILE A 89 -11.34 -1.41 2.98
N SER A 90 -12.47 -0.88 2.53
CA SER A 90 -13.29 -1.53 1.51
C SER A 90 -13.32 -0.63 0.28
N GLY A 91 -12.75 -1.11 -0.82
CA GLY A 91 -12.85 -0.41 -2.11
C GLY A 91 -14.25 -0.45 -2.70
N TRP A 92 -15.10 -1.39 -2.26
CA TRP A 92 -16.47 -1.53 -2.75
C TRP A 92 -17.45 -0.62 -2.00
N GLU A 93 -17.41 -0.66 -0.67
CA GLU A 93 -18.29 0.13 0.20
C GLU A 93 -17.75 1.55 0.46
N GLY A 94 -16.46 1.80 0.19
CA GLY A 94 -15.83 3.11 0.42
C GLY A 94 -15.22 3.30 1.81
N ASP A 95 -15.27 2.28 2.66
CA ASP A 95 -14.82 2.34 4.04
C ASP A 95 -13.33 2.71 4.16
N ASN A 96 -13.03 3.70 5.01
CA ASN A 96 -11.68 4.18 5.31
C ASN A 96 -10.89 4.66 4.06
N MET A 97 -11.56 5.00 2.95
CA MET A 97 -10.91 5.59 1.78
C MET A 97 -10.72 7.11 1.95
N ILE A 98 -11.84 7.83 2.09
CA ILE A 98 -11.86 9.30 2.20
C ILE A 98 -12.26 9.75 3.61
N ASP A 99 -13.11 8.97 4.27
CA ASP A 99 -13.59 9.24 5.63
C ASP A 99 -13.47 7.98 6.49
N ARG A 100 -13.53 8.15 7.81
CA ARG A 100 -13.52 7.01 8.75
C ARG A 100 -14.79 6.18 8.61
N SER A 101 -14.60 4.87 8.53
CA SER A 101 -15.69 3.89 8.54
C SER A 101 -16.34 3.76 9.92
N ALA A 102 -17.67 3.66 9.94
CA ALA A 102 -18.42 3.25 11.13
C ALA A 102 -18.38 1.72 11.36
N ASN A 103 -18.09 0.93 10.33
CA ASN A 103 -18.06 -0.55 10.38
C ASN A 103 -16.83 -1.10 11.10
N MET A 104 -15.78 -0.29 11.24
CA MET A 104 -14.51 -0.66 11.88
C MET A 104 -14.18 0.25 13.07
N PRO A 105 -15.01 0.29 14.13
CA PRO A 105 -14.80 1.19 15.27
C PRO A 105 -13.52 0.88 16.07
N TRP A 106 -12.99 -0.35 15.91
CA TRP A 106 -11.74 -0.79 16.51
C TRP A 106 -10.51 -0.14 15.84
N TYR A 107 -10.62 0.31 14.59
CA TYR A 107 -9.52 0.92 13.87
C TYR A 107 -9.42 2.41 14.22
N LYS A 108 -8.35 2.78 14.96
CA LYS A 108 -8.11 4.17 15.38
C LYS A 108 -7.11 4.92 14.50
N GLY A 109 -6.47 4.24 13.55
CA GLY A 109 -5.49 4.84 12.64
C GLY A 109 -6.10 5.81 11.61
N PRO A 110 -5.27 6.39 10.73
CA PRO A 110 -5.74 7.27 9.67
C PRO A 110 -6.46 6.51 8.56
N PHE A 111 -7.46 7.14 7.93
CA PHE A 111 -8.03 6.63 6.67
C PHE A 111 -7.05 6.87 5.51
N LEU A 112 -7.30 6.28 4.33
CA LEU A 112 -6.34 6.23 3.23
C LEU A 112 -5.91 7.62 2.75
N LEU A 113 -6.86 8.55 2.58
CA LEU A 113 -6.55 9.93 2.19
C LEU A 113 -5.71 10.66 3.26
N GLU A 114 -6.06 10.54 4.55
CA GLU A 114 -5.25 11.10 5.64
C GLU A 114 -3.85 10.48 5.70
N ALA A 115 -3.71 9.19 5.39
CA ALA A 115 -2.42 8.53 5.32
C ALA A 115 -1.56 9.07 4.16
N LEU A 116 -2.18 9.45 3.04
CA LEU A 116 -1.50 10.10 1.90
C LEU A 116 -1.05 11.52 2.24
N ASP A 117 -1.89 12.30 2.91
CA ASP A 117 -1.56 13.66 3.34
C ASP A 117 -0.39 13.71 4.33
N ASN A 118 -0.21 12.64 5.11
CA ASN A 118 0.89 12.50 6.06
C ASN A 118 2.22 12.06 5.40
N LEU A 119 2.25 11.81 4.09
CA LEU A 119 3.47 11.46 3.39
C LEU A 119 4.40 12.68 3.25
N ASN A 120 5.71 12.45 3.39
CA ASN A 120 6.68 13.52 3.23
C ASN A 120 7.00 13.73 1.76
N ALA A 121 6.88 14.97 1.27
CA ALA A 121 7.33 15.28 -0.08
C ALA A 121 8.85 15.04 -0.19
N PRO A 122 9.32 14.32 -1.22
CA PRO A 122 10.76 14.12 -1.41
C PRO A 122 11.44 15.42 -1.82
N LYS A 123 12.71 15.54 -1.43
CA LYS A 123 13.53 16.68 -1.83
C LYS A 123 13.83 16.60 -3.32
N ARG A 124 13.34 17.56 -4.10
CA ARG A 124 13.61 17.65 -5.54
C ARG A 124 15.10 17.99 -5.76
N PRO A 125 15.82 17.23 -6.59
CA PRO A 125 17.24 17.45 -6.86
C PRO A 125 17.43 18.57 -7.90
N SER A 126 17.21 19.83 -7.49
CA SER A 126 17.38 21.02 -8.36
C SER A 126 18.85 21.39 -8.61
N ASP A 127 19.76 20.80 -7.84
CA ASP A 127 21.20 21.00 -7.87
C ASP A 127 21.94 20.04 -8.83
N LYS A 128 21.21 19.10 -9.45
CA LYS A 128 21.78 18.07 -10.33
C LYS A 128 21.50 18.37 -11.81
N PRO A 129 22.33 17.83 -12.74
CA PRO A 129 22.07 17.95 -14.18
C PRO A 129 20.70 17.39 -14.56
N LEU A 130 20.02 18.06 -15.49
CA LEU A 130 18.74 17.62 -16.02
C LEU A 130 18.85 16.21 -16.61
N ARG A 131 17.92 15.34 -16.20
CA ARG A 131 17.69 14.00 -16.76
C ARG A 131 16.19 13.83 -16.92
N LEU A 132 15.74 13.55 -18.14
CA LEU A 132 14.33 13.45 -18.48
C LEU A 132 14.09 12.14 -19.26
N PRO A 133 13.84 11.01 -18.57
CA PRO A 133 13.55 9.75 -19.23
C PRO A 133 12.20 9.84 -19.95
N LEU A 134 12.18 9.53 -21.25
CA LEU A 134 10.96 9.53 -22.05
C LEU A 134 10.19 8.23 -21.78
N GLN A 135 8.93 8.36 -21.36
CA GLN A 135 8.06 7.20 -21.12
C GLN A 135 7.27 6.81 -22.37
N GLU A 136 6.62 7.78 -23.02
CA GLU A 136 5.86 7.58 -24.25
C GLU A 136 6.00 8.81 -25.17
N VAL A 137 5.82 8.62 -26.48
CA VAL A 137 5.88 9.69 -27.48
C VAL A 137 4.55 9.70 -28.23
N TYR A 138 3.84 10.83 -28.15
CA TYR A 138 2.56 11.03 -28.80
C TYR A 138 2.71 11.91 -30.04
N LYS A 139 1.98 11.57 -31.11
CA LYS A 139 1.82 12.44 -32.29
C LYS A 139 0.47 13.12 -32.19
N ILE A 140 0.49 14.42 -31.87
CA ILE A 140 -0.71 15.26 -31.86
C ILE A 140 -0.79 15.90 -33.24
N GLY A 141 -1.90 15.66 -33.95
CA GLY A 141 -2.18 16.16 -35.30
C GLY A 141 -3.56 16.80 -35.36
#